data_AF-A0A8R2JMR0-F1
#
_entry.id   AF-A0A8R2JMR0-F1
#
_cell.length_a   1.000
_cell.length_b   1.000
_cell.length_c   1.000
_cell.angle_alpha   90.00
_cell.angle_beta   90.00
_cell.angle_gamma   90.00
#
_symmetry.space_group_name_H-M   'P 1'
#
loop_
_entity.id
_entity.type
_entity.pdbx_description
1 polymer ?
#
loop_
_entity_poly.entity_id
_entity_poly.type
_entity_poly.pdbx_seq_one_letter_code
_entity_poly.pdbx_strand_id
1 'polypeptide(L)'
;MEKKRQNTNILMFFKKTKLDDNIVHKKSENEIMPQNEDDQSNSIHSTATEISNTRDIGNYVGFKFNKIKDDELYDILRDPWIPHENFIFPLISQGDKNRSFKLHWINEYPWLSYSQKLGGAFCRICVLFGSDEGGRSRVKLGKLVTIPLSLYKKAKENFKAHQNNDYHKNCVFKSDNFISVMNGKIQNIETTLDTAMTRKVEQNRQKLIPIIETILFCGLQNISLRGHRDDGSINSVDDDIKNQKGNFKALLEFRINAGDQILKEHFKSATKNTTYISKTTQNDLIDCCGNVISDKIIQKVHISKLYSILADETTDVSISEQFSFCVRYFDSDTCSIREHFLGFTKVEHVTG
;
A
#
# COMPACT_ATOMS: atom_id res chain seq x y z
N MET A 1 -31.51 27.19 -3.97
CA MET A 1 -30.18 26.90 -3.38
C MET A 1 -29.49 25.87 -4.27
N GLU A 2 -28.78 26.34 -5.29
CA GLU A 2 -28.00 25.49 -6.21
C GLU A 2 -26.69 25.03 -5.54
N LYS A 3 -26.50 23.71 -5.44
CA LYS A 3 -25.19 23.15 -5.10
C LYS A 3 -24.35 23.06 -6.37
N LYS A 4 -23.37 23.95 -6.50
CA LYS A 4 -22.27 23.84 -7.48
C LYS A 4 -21.58 22.49 -7.33
N ARG A 5 -21.67 21.65 -8.36
CA ARG A 5 -20.94 20.39 -8.48
C ARG A 5 -19.51 20.72 -8.93
N GLN A 6 -18.53 20.50 -8.06
CA GLN A 6 -17.12 20.68 -8.41
C GLN A 6 -16.75 19.67 -9.51
N ASN A 7 -16.22 20.17 -10.63
CA ASN A 7 -15.67 19.37 -11.71
C ASN A 7 -14.34 18.76 -11.24
N THR A 8 -14.36 17.53 -10.74
CA THR A 8 -13.14 16.76 -10.47
C THR A 8 -12.76 15.97 -11.71
N ASN A 9 -11.68 16.40 -12.36
CA ASN A 9 -11.04 15.72 -13.49
C ASN A 9 -10.60 14.31 -13.08
N ILE A 10 -10.97 13.29 -13.85
CA ILE A 10 -10.66 11.87 -13.58
C ILE A 10 -9.16 11.58 -13.53
N LEU A 11 -8.32 12.42 -14.14
CA LEU A 11 -6.85 12.37 -14.02
C LEU A 11 -6.36 12.62 -12.59
N MET A 12 -7.15 13.30 -11.73
CA MET A 12 -6.82 13.44 -10.31
C MET A 12 -7.00 12.12 -9.54
N PHE A 13 -7.78 11.18 -10.05
CA PHE A 13 -8.02 9.88 -9.41
C PHE A 13 -6.81 8.95 -9.53
N PHE A 14 -5.92 9.19 -10.50
CA PHE A 14 -4.73 8.37 -10.77
C PHE A 14 -3.42 9.03 -10.30
N LYS A 15 -3.46 10.25 -9.75
CA LYS A 15 -2.28 10.88 -9.16
C LYS A 15 -2.08 10.36 -7.74
N LYS A 16 -1.00 9.60 -7.53
CA LYS A 16 -0.48 9.21 -6.22
C LYS A 16 -0.31 10.48 -5.38
N THR A 17 -1.06 10.60 -4.28
CA THR A 17 -0.85 11.67 -3.31
C THR A 17 0.58 11.54 -2.77
N LYS A 18 1.41 12.56 -3.01
CA LYS A 18 2.70 12.70 -2.35
C LYS A 18 2.40 12.87 -0.85
N LEU A 19 2.78 11.88 -0.05
CA LEU A 19 3.01 12.12 1.36
C LEU A 19 4.28 12.98 1.45
N ASP A 20 4.20 14.04 2.23
CA ASP A 20 5.28 14.99 2.46
C ASP A 20 6.47 14.30 3.14
N ASP A 21 7.49 13.97 2.35
CA ASP A 21 8.84 13.68 2.82
C ASP A 21 9.51 14.98 3.29
N ASN A 22 9.14 15.43 4.48
CA ASN A 22 9.91 16.41 5.24
C ASN A 22 10.26 15.78 6.59
N ILE A 23 11.40 15.09 6.65
CA ILE A 23 12.47 15.27 7.64
C ILE A 23 13.72 14.61 7.06
N VAL A 24 14.54 15.45 6.45
CA VAL A 24 15.84 15.12 5.88
C VAL A 24 16.85 14.84 7.01
N HIS A 25 17.58 13.75 6.82
CA HIS A 25 18.88 13.39 7.37
C HIS A 25 19.76 14.57 7.82
N LYS A 26 20.18 14.57 9.09
CA LYS A 26 21.50 15.07 9.49
C LYS A 26 22.45 13.89 9.62
N LYS A 27 23.35 13.73 8.65
CA LYS A 27 24.62 13.01 8.83
C LYS A 27 25.52 13.90 9.67
N SER A 28 26.05 13.38 10.78
CA SER A 28 27.22 13.95 11.44
C SER A 28 28.41 13.03 11.15
N GLU A 29 29.33 13.55 10.34
CA GLU A 29 30.71 13.08 10.25
C GLU A 29 31.40 13.36 11.59
N ASN A 30 32.16 12.41 12.12
CA ASN A 30 33.14 12.68 13.17
C ASN A 30 34.51 12.22 12.66
N GLU A 31 35.41 13.20 12.61
CA GLU A 31 36.83 13.11 12.31
C GLU A 31 37.58 12.29 13.37
N ILE A 32 38.71 11.72 12.94
CA ILE A 32 39.64 10.91 13.72
C ILE A 32 40.90 11.75 13.99
N MET A 33 41.51 11.51 15.18
CA MET A 33 42.93 11.67 15.61
C MET A 33 43.24 12.87 16.52
N PRO A 34 44.33 12.83 17.35
CA PRO A 34 45.17 11.70 17.81
C PRO A 34 45.42 11.66 19.35
N GLN A 35 46.19 10.64 19.71
CA GLN A 35 46.74 10.21 21.00
C GLN A 35 47.45 11.27 21.85
N ASN A 36 47.58 10.99 23.15
CA ASN A 36 48.86 11.10 23.89
C ASN A 36 48.91 10.15 25.09
N GLU A 37 50.08 9.56 25.25
CA GLU A 37 50.54 8.69 26.34
C GLU A 37 50.91 9.52 27.58
N ASP A 38 50.61 9.02 28.78
CA ASP A 38 51.60 8.55 29.77
C ASP A 38 51.13 8.63 31.23
N ASP A 39 51.59 7.61 31.95
CA ASP A 39 52.00 7.58 33.35
C ASP A 39 51.12 7.02 34.48
N GLN A 40 51.85 6.25 35.30
CA GLN A 40 51.44 5.24 36.27
C GLN A 40 50.84 5.82 37.56
N SER A 41 49.86 5.12 38.15
CA SER A 41 49.97 4.62 39.54
C SER A 41 48.71 3.90 40.02
N ASN A 42 48.96 2.85 40.81
CA ASN A 42 48.01 1.91 41.39
C ASN A 42 46.84 2.55 42.16
N SER A 43 45.63 2.03 41.93
CA SER A 43 44.63 1.87 42.99
C SER A 43 43.59 0.82 42.58
N ILE A 44 43.59 -0.30 43.30
CA ILE A 44 42.62 -1.38 43.17
C ILE A 44 41.27 -0.84 43.66
N HIS A 45 40.38 -0.49 42.74
CA HIS A 45 38.97 -0.32 43.06
C HIS A 45 38.09 -1.06 42.05
N SER A 46 37.48 -2.12 42.56
CA SER A 46 36.32 -2.84 42.03
C SER A 46 35.42 -1.95 41.13
N THR A 47 35.35 -2.30 39.85
CA THR A 47 34.21 -1.96 38.99
C THR A 47 33.85 -3.21 38.21
N ALA A 48 32.78 -3.86 38.66
CA ALA A 48 32.08 -4.84 37.85
C ALA A 48 31.56 -4.11 36.61
N THR A 49 32.14 -4.41 35.46
CA THR A 49 31.66 -3.96 34.16
C THR A 49 30.20 -4.39 34.02
N GLU A 50 29.28 -3.43 33.90
CA GLU A 50 27.86 -3.70 33.62
C GLU A 50 27.78 -4.44 32.28
N ILE A 51 27.57 -5.76 32.32
CA ILE A 51 27.18 -6.52 31.14
C ILE A 51 25.74 -6.09 30.83
N SER A 52 25.60 -5.10 29.94
CA SER A 52 24.31 -4.74 29.37
C SER A 52 23.82 -5.91 28.51
N ASN A 53 23.03 -6.80 29.11
CA ASN A 53 22.38 -7.88 28.40
C ASN A 53 21.33 -7.28 27.46
N THR A 54 21.66 -7.19 26.17
CA THR A 54 20.83 -6.52 25.15
C THR A 54 19.43 -7.12 25.04
N ARG A 55 19.28 -8.42 25.32
CA ARG A 55 18.00 -9.15 25.33
C ARG A 55 17.31 -9.24 26.70
N ASP A 56 17.76 -8.47 27.70
CA ASP A 56 17.04 -8.33 28.97
C ASP A 56 15.70 -7.63 28.71
N ILE A 57 14.60 -8.25 29.14
CA ILE A 57 13.24 -7.74 28.91
C ILE A 57 13.02 -6.34 29.51
N GLY A 58 13.75 -5.99 30.56
CA GLY A 58 13.72 -4.67 31.19
C GLY A 58 14.21 -3.54 30.28
N ASN A 59 14.91 -3.84 29.19
CA ASN A 59 15.26 -2.85 28.16
C ASN A 59 14.06 -2.42 27.33
N TYR A 60 12.98 -3.21 27.29
CA TYR A 60 11.82 -2.99 26.42
C TYR A 60 10.56 -2.58 27.20
N VAL A 61 10.63 -2.52 28.52
CA VAL A 61 9.52 -2.03 29.35
C VAL A 61 9.27 -0.55 29.06
N GLY A 62 8.04 -0.21 28.67
CA GLY A 62 7.65 1.15 28.32
C GLY A 62 7.97 1.57 26.88
N PHE A 63 8.60 0.70 26.08
CA PHE A 63 8.74 0.94 24.64
C PHE A 63 7.45 0.55 23.91
N LYS A 64 7.05 1.39 22.95
CA LYS A 64 5.97 1.02 22.02
C LYS A 64 6.50 -0.02 21.04
N PHE A 65 5.75 -1.09 20.83
CA PHE A 65 6.05 -2.17 19.87
C PHE A 65 6.62 -1.66 18.53
N ASN A 66 6.02 -0.62 17.98
CA ASN A 66 6.36 -0.02 16.68
C ASN A 66 7.75 0.66 16.64
N LYS A 67 8.48 0.71 17.76
CA LYS A 67 9.83 1.29 17.87
C LYS A 67 10.94 0.23 17.96
N ILE A 68 10.59 -1.05 18.05
CA ILE A 68 11.53 -2.17 18.06
C ILE A 68 11.59 -2.71 16.64
N LYS A 69 12.77 -3.01 16.12
CA LYS A 69 12.90 -3.61 14.78
C LYS A 69 12.35 -5.04 14.79
N ASP A 70 11.75 -5.48 13.68
CA ASP A 70 11.13 -6.81 13.60
C ASP A 70 12.11 -7.95 13.92
N ASP A 71 13.35 -7.89 13.42
CA ASP A 71 14.37 -8.91 13.72
C ASP A 71 14.73 -8.97 15.20
N GLU A 72 14.91 -7.81 15.83
CA GLU A 72 15.22 -7.68 17.26
C GLU A 72 14.05 -8.20 18.12
N LEU A 73 12.83 -7.85 17.74
CA LEU A 73 11.61 -8.34 18.37
C LEU A 73 11.48 -9.86 18.24
N TYR A 74 11.76 -10.42 17.06
CA TYR A 74 11.75 -11.87 16.82
C TYR A 74 12.76 -12.59 17.72
N ASP A 75 13.99 -12.05 17.81
CA ASP A 75 15.05 -12.57 18.68
C ASP A 75 14.64 -12.57 20.15
N ILE A 76 14.09 -11.47 20.67
CA ILE A 76 13.66 -11.39 22.07
C ILE A 76 12.56 -12.42 22.36
N LEU A 77 11.62 -12.63 21.42
CA LEU A 77 10.53 -13.59 21.62
C LEU A 77 11.05 -15.03 21.68
N ARG A 78 11.98 -15.39 20.79
CA ARG A 78 12.49 -16.75 20.62
C ARG A 78 13.62 -17.10 21.58
N ASP A 79 14.55 -16.18 21.79
CA ASP A 79 15.81 -16.39 22.52
C ASP A 79 16.07 -15.21 23.47
N PRO A 80 15.22 -15.02 24.50
CA PRO A 80 15.38 -13.96 25.48
C PRO A 80 16.64 -14.19 26.33
N TRP A 81 17.13 -13.13 26.98
CA TRP A 81 18.12 -13.34 28.02
C TRP A 81 17.54 -14.18 29.17
N ILE A 82 18.26 -15.24 29.56
CA ILE A 82 17.94 -16.11 30.68
C ILE A 82 19.10 -16.07 31.68
N PRO A 83 18.86 -15.85 32.98
CA PRO A 83 19.92 -15.90 33.99
C PRO A 83 20.60 -17.27 34.02
N HIS A 84 21.93 -17.30 34.16
CA HIS A 84 22.69 -18.53 34.35
C HIS A 84 22.23 -19.28 35.62
N GLU A 85 22.41 -20.61 35.69
CA GLU A 85 21.98 -21.41 36.84
C GLU A 85 22.58 -20.94 38.18
N ASN A 86 23.81 -20.43 38.12
CA ASN A 86 24.54 -19.86 39.26
C ASN A 86 24.18 -18.40 39.57
N PHE A 87 23.21 -17.80 38.86
CA PHE A 87 22.81 -16.42 39.10
C PHE A 87 22.16 -16.27 40.48
N ILE A 88 22.67 -15.34 41.28
CA ILE A 88 22.17 -15.07 42.63
C ILE A 88 21.01 -14.08 42.53
N PHE A 89 19.79 -14.59 42.65
CA PHE A 89 18.59 -13.76 42.68
C PHE A 89 18.50 -12.95 43.99
N PRO A 90 18.10 -11.67 43.94
CA PRO A 90 17.89 -10.86 45.13
C PRO A 90 16.95 -11.53 46.14
N LEU A 91 17.38 -11.55 47.40
CA LEU A 91 16.64 -12.11 48.52
C LEU A 91 15.74 -11.02 49.11
N ILE A 92 14.43 -11.25 49.13
CA ILE A 92 13.44 -10.26 49.57
C ILE A 92 12.71 -10.80 50.79
N SER A 93 12.72 -10.04 51.88
CA SER A 93 12.02 -10.39 53.12
C SER A 93 10.51 -10.20 52.95
N GLN A 94 9.74 -11.24 53.28
CA GLN A 94 8.28 -11.27 53.14
C GLN A 94 7.62 -11.89 54.37
N GLY A 95 7.40 -11.07 55.40
CA GLY A 95 7.08 -11.56 56.74
C GLY A 95 8.29 -12.28 57.31
N ASP A 96 8.09 -13.47 57.87
CA ASP A 96 9.16 -14.24 58.53
C ASP A 96 10.03 -15.06 57.56
N LYS A 97 9.82 -14.93 56.24
CA LYS A 97 10.51 -15.73 55.22
C LYS A 97 11.17 -14.85 54.17
N ASN A 98 12.41 -15.18 53.86
CA ASN A 98 13.12 -14.62 52.71
C ASN A 98 12.81 -15.43 51.45
N ARG A 99 12.52 -14.74 50.35
CA ARG A 99 12.14 -15.35 49.07
C ARG A 99 12.86 -14.67 47.92
N SER A 100 13.16 -15.45 46.88
CA SER A 100 13.81 -15.00 45.65
C SER A 100 13.05 -15.55 44.44
N PHE A 101 13.30 -14.99 43.27
CA PHE A 101 12.91 -15.62 42.02
C PHE A 101 13.51 -17.02 41.91
N LYS A 102 12.81 -17.94 41.26
CA LYS A 102 13.28 -19.31 41.02
C LYS A 102 13.36 -19.56 39.52
N LEU A 103 14.55 -19.92 39.04
CA LEU A 103 14.85 -20.08 37.62
C LEU A 103 13.91 -21.08 36.92
N HIS A 104 13.56 -22.19 37.58
CA HIS A 104 12.65 -23.20 37.02
C HIS A 104 11.25 -22.67 36.66
N TRP A 105 10.82 -21.51 37.18
CA TRP A 105 9.54 -20.92 36.78
C TRP A 105 9.49 -20.53 35.31
N ILE A 106 10.63 -20.24 34.68
CA ILE A 106 10.70 -19.96 33.24
C ILE A 106 10.29 -21.20 32.43
N ASN A 107 10.65 -22.39 32.89
CA ASN A 107 10.26 -23.65 32.26
C ASN A 107 8.77 -23.95 32.44
N GLU A 108 8.20 -23.64 33.61
CA GLU A 108 6.76 -23.78 33.87
C GLU A 108 5.92 -22.73 33.10
N TYR A 109 6.47 -21.53 32.88
CA TYR A 109 5.79 -20.41 32.23
C TYR A 109 6.71 -19.81 31.14
N PRO A 110 6.70 -20.32 29.89
CA PRO A 110 7.63 -19.90 28.84
C PRO A 110 7.58 -18.41 28.45
N TRP A 111 6.47 -17.75 28.75
CA TRP A 111 6.28 -16.31 28.57
C TRP A 111 6.96 -15.46 29.66
N LEU A 112 7.42 -16.08 30.76
CA LEU A 112 8.04 -15.42 31.91
C LEU A 112 9.51 -15.14 31.62
N SER A 113 9.98 -13.95 32.00
CA SER A 113 11.39 -13.56 31.91
C SER A 113 11.78 -12.75 33.13
N TYR A 114 12.99 -12.99 33.63
CA TYR A 114 13.56 -12.18 34.70
C TYR A 114 14.36 -11.03 34.09
N SER A 115 14.21 -9.83 34.60
CA SER A 115 15.05 -8.68 34.25
C SER A 115 16.08 -8.48 35.34
N GLN A 116 17.37 -8.59 34.99
CA GLN A 116 18.46 -8.21 35.87
C GLN A 116 18.46 -6.69 36.08
N LYS A 117 18.22 -5.92 35.01
CA LYS A 117 18.16 -4.46 35.04
C LYS A 117 17.09 -3.92 36.01
N LEU A 118 15.90 -4.52 36.00
CA LEU A 118 14.76 -4.06 36.81
C LEU A 118 14.50 -4.91 38.06
N GLY A 119 15.29 -5.95 38.30
CA GLY A 119 15.25 -6.74 39.53
C GLY A 119 13.94 -7.49 39.77
N GLY A 120 13.37 -8.13 38.75
CA GLY A 120 12.16 -8.93 38.94
C GLY A 120 11.57 -9.54 37.66
N ALA A 121 10.41 -10.19 37.80
CA ALA A 121 9.82 -10.97 36.72
C ALA A 121 8.82 -10.17 35.87
N PHE A 122 8.82 -10.45 34.57
CA PHE A 122 7.92 -9.91 33.55
C PHE A 122 7.33 -11.01 32.67
N CYS A 123 6.20 -10.72 32.06
CA CYS A 123 5.71 -11.43 30.89
C CYS A 123 6.26 -10.78 29.64
N ARG A 124 7.22 -11.44 28.99
CA ARG A 124 7.89 -10.95 27.78
C ARG A 124 6.90 -10.60 26.67
N ILE A 125 5.93 -11.47 26.45
CA ILE A 125 4.91 -11.30 25.41
C ILE A 125 4.04 -10.06 25.69
N CYS A 126 3.63 -9.85 26.94
CA CYS A 126 2.79 -8.70 27.30
C CYS A 126 3.58 -7.39 27.35
N VAL A 127 4.88 -7.42 27.69
CA VAL A 127 5.75 -6.24 27.60
C VAL A 127 5.85 -5.77 26.15
N LEU A 128 6.02 -6.71 25.20
CA LEU A 128 6.22 -6.39 23.80
C LEU A 128 4.91 -6.04 23.07
N PHE A 129 3.85 -6.83 23.25
CA PHE A 129 2.58 -6.70 22.49
C PHE A 129 1.44 -6.04 23.28
N GLY A 130 1.69 -5.66 24.54
CA GLY A 130 0.74 -4.96 25.38
C GLY A 130 0.35 -3.63 24.77
N SER A 131 -0.96 -3.38 24.66
CA SER A 131 -1.48 -2.11 24.15
C SER A 131 -1.82 -1.17 25.31
N ASP A 132 -1.34 0.07 25.26
CA ASP A 132 -1.84 1.15 26.11
C ASP A 132 -3.23 1.64 25.66
N GLU A 133 -3.62 1.39 24.40
CA GLU A 133 -4.87 1.86 23.81
C GLU A 133 -5.45 0.84 22.82
N GLY A 134 -6.78 0.64 22.86
CA GLY A 134 -7.54 -0.10 21.83
C GLY A 134 -8.02 -1.50 22.24
N GLY A 135 -9.07 -1.56 23.07
CA GLY A 135 -9.82 -2.77 23.38
C GLY A 135 -11.02 -2.46 24.29
N ARG A 136 -12.13 -3.21 24.15
CA ARG A 136 -13.41 -2.95 24.87
C ARG A 136 -13.29 -2.93 26.40
N SER A 137 -12.21 -3.47 26.96
CA SER A 137 -11.93 -3.46 28.39
C SER A 137 -10.55 -2.85 28.61
N ARG A 138 -10.50 -1.59 29.06
CA ARG A 138 -9.28 -0.84 29.43
C ARG A 138 -8.68 -1.40 30.73
N VAL A 139 -8.28 -2.67 30.75
CA VAL A 139 -7.62 -3.27 31.91
C VAL A 139 -6.23 -2.64 32.02
N LYS A 140 -5.98 -1.91 33.12
CA LYS A 140 -4.67 -1.30 33.36
C LYS A 140 -3.60 -2.39 33.46
N LEU A 141 -2.57 -2.28 32.62
CA LEU A 141 -1.37 -3.10 32.71
C LEU A 141 -0.63 -2.76 34.01
N GLY A 142 -0.19 -3.78 34.73
CA GLY A 142 0.41 -3.63 36.06
C GLY A 142 1.58 -4.58 36.27
N LYS A 143 1.55 -5.34 37.35
CA LYS A 143 2.57 -6.34 37.68
C LYS A 143 2.76 -7.32 36.51
N LEU A 144 4.02 -7.67 36.24
CA LEU A 144 4.49 -8.48 35.11
C LEU A 144 4.52 -7.76 33.75
N VAL A 145 4.05 -6.53 33.63
CA VAL A 145 4.04 -5.81 32.34
C VAL A 145 4.74 -4.46 32.46
N THR A 146 4.15 -3.53 33.21
CA THR A 146 4.72 -2.18 33.42
C THR A 146 5.64 -2.14 34.62
N ILE A 147 5.42 -3.02 35.60
CA ILE A 147 6.19 -3.11 36.84
C ILE A 147 6.57 -4.58 37.07
N PRO A 148 7.80 -4.89 37.50
CA PRO A 148 8.21 -6.26 37.75
C PRO A 148 7.40 -6.88 38.90
N LEU A 149 7.19 -8.20 38.81
CA LEU A 149 6.85 -8.97 40.00
C LEU A 149 8.13 -9.25 40.79
N SER A 150 8.33 -8.48 41.87
CA SER A 150 9.42 -8.64 42.84
C SER A 150 8.98 -9.40 44.10
N LEU A 151 7.66 -9.54 44.35
CA LEU A 151 7.15 -10.21 45.53
C LEU A 151 6.68 -11.64 45.23
N TYR A 152 7.32 -12.64 45.86
CA TYR A 152 7.20 -14.04 45.46
C TYR A 152 6.34 -14.95 46.34
N LYS A 153 5.76 -14.47 47.45
CA LYS A 153 4.89 -15.26 48.35
C LYS A 153 3.75 -15.98 47.62
N LYS A 154 3.18 -15.32 46.60
CA LYS A 154 2.07 -15.81 45.77
C LYS A 154 2.44 -15.86 44.28
N ALA A 155 3.71 -16.11 43.96
CA ALA A 155 4.22 -16.06 42.58
C ALA A 155 3.38 -16.92 41.62
N LYS A 156 3.19 -18.21 41.93
CA LYS A 156 2.41 -19.13 41.08
C LYS A 156 0.93 -18.73 40.94
N GLU A 157 0.29 -18.20 41.98
CA GLU A 157 -1.08 -17.66 41.90
C GLU A 157 -1.11 -16.45 40.94
N ASN A 158 -0.16 -15.53 41.06
CA ASN A 158 -0.05 -14.36 40.19
C ASN A 158 0.20 -14.76 38.73
N PHE A 159 1.04 -15.77 38.48
CA PHE A 159 1.31 -16.27 37.12
C PHE A 159 0.07 -16.90 36.50
N LYS A 160 -0.65 -17.74 37.26
CA LYS A 160 -1.92 -18.34 36.82
C LYS A 160 -3.00 -17.29 36.56
N ALA A 161 -3.11 -16.27 37.42
CA ALA A 161 -4.03 -15.16 37.20
C ALA A 161 -3.65 -14.36 35.95
N HIS A 162 -2.36 -14.08 35.75
CA HIS A 162 -1.87 -13.32 34.60
C HIS A 162 -2.18 -14.00 33.26
N GLN A 163 -1.81 -15.27 33.10
CA GLN A 163 -2.01 -16.00 31.84
C GLN A 163 -3.49 -16.15 31.45
N ASN A 164 -4.39 -16.13 32.44
CA ASN A 164 -5.82 -16.28 32.22
C ASN A 164 -6.49 -14.96 31.81
N ASN A 165 -5.82 -13.81 31.95
CA ASN A 165 -6.35 -12.53 31.52
C ASN A 165 -6.50 -12.44 30.00
N ASP A 166 -7.56 -11.78 29.54
CA ASP A 166 -7.83 -11.63 28.10
C ASP A 166 -6.74 -10.85 27.37
N TYR A 167 -6.14 -9.85 28.02
CA TYR A 167 -5.05 -9.09 27.40
C TYR A 167 -3.83 -9.99 27.14
N HIS A 168 -3.52 -10.93 28.04
CA HIS A 168 -2.41 -11.86 27.86
C HIS A 168 -2.67 -12.76 26.65
N LYS A 169 -3.86 -13.38 26.58
CA LYS A 169 -4.28 -14.23 25.44
C LYS A 169 -4.20 -13.47 24.11
N ASN A 170 -4.65 -12.21 24.09
CA ASN A 170 -4.54 -11.35 22.91
C ASN A 170 -3.08 -11.05 22.53
N CYS A 171 -2.20 -10.80 23.51
CA CYS A 171 -0.78 -10.59 23.26
C CYS A 171 -0.10 -11.87 22.73
N VAL A 172 -0.46 -13.04 23.27
CA VAL A 172 -0.02 -14.35 22.76
C VAL A 172 -0.46 -14.54 21.32
N PHE A 173 -1.74 -14.29 21.00
CA PHE A 173 -2.24 -14.38 19.63
C PHE A 173 -1.49 -13.43 18.66
N LYS A 174 -1.21 -12.19 19.08
CA LYS A 174 -0.40 -11.26 18.27
C LYS A 174 1.02 -11.77 18.06
N SER A 175 1.66 -12.27 19.11
CA SER A 175 3.01 -12.84 19.08
C SER A 175 3.09 -14.05 18.15
N ASP A 176 2.14 -14.97 18.22
CA ASP A 176 2.12 -16.18 17.40
C ASP A 176 1.93 -15.85 15.91
N ASN A 177 1.07 -14.88 15.59
CA ASN A 177 0.92 -14.38 14.23
C ASN A 177 2.21 -13.73 13.72
N PHE A 178 2.84 -12.87 14.52
CA PHE A 178 4.11 -12.23 14.17
C PHE A 178 5.20 -13.27 13.86
N ILE A 179 5.39 -14.25 14.76
CA ILE A 179 6.36 -15.34 14.57
C ILE A 179 6.03 -16.17 13.31
N SER A 180 4.74 -16.39 13.03
CA SER A 180 4.32 -17.14 11.84
C SER A 180 4.58 -16.39 10.54
N VAL A 181 4.45 -15.06 10.53
CA VAL A 181 4.82 -14.20 9.39
C VAL A 181 6.34 -14.19 9.19
N MET A 182 7.13 -14.01 10.25
CA MET A 182 8.60 -14.01 10.18
C MET A 182 9.17 -15.36 9.71
N ASN A 183 8.51 -16.47 10.06
CA ASN A 183 8.88 -17.80 9.58
C ASN A 183 8.34 -18.14 8.18
N GLY A 184 7.66 -17.21 7.50
CA GLY A 184 7.08 -17.42 6.17
C GLY A 184 5.89 -18.39 6.12
N LYS A 185 5.30 -18.75 7.25
CA LYS A 185 4.14 -19.66 7.33
C LYS A 185 2.82 -18.96 6.97
N ILE A 186 2.75 -17.66 7.21
CA ILE A 186 1.59 -16.81 6.92
C ILE A 186 2.07 -15.61 6.10
N GLN A 187 1.36 -15.27 5.03
CA GLN A 187 1.65 -14.06 4.25
C GLN A 187 1.25 -12.80 5.03
N ASN A 188 2.08 -11.75 4.93
CA ASN A 188 1.79 -10.47 5.55
C ASN A 188 0.49 -9.87 4.98
N ILE A 189 -0.35 -9.28 5.84
CA ILE A 189 -1.60 -8.63 5.45
C ILE A 189 -1.36 -7.60 4.34
N GLU A 190 -0.27 -6.84 4.41
CA GLU A 190 0.11 -5.86 3.38
C GLU A 190 0.26 -6.52 2.00
N THR A 191 1.03 -7.62 1.92
CA THR A 191 1.22 -8.37 0.67
C THR A 191 -0.07 -8.99 0.14
N THR A 192 -0.98 -9.43 1.02
CA THR A 192 -2.29 -9.96 0.60
C THR A 192 -3.22 -8.88 0.06
N LEU A 193 -3.20 -7.69 0.67
CA LEU A 193 -3.96 -6.53 0.23
C LEU A 193 -3.48 -6.08 -1.16
N ASP A 194 -2.17 -5.97 -1.35
CA ASP A 194 -1.56 -5.62 -2.63
C ASP A 194 -1.89 -6.63 -3.73
N THR A 195 -1.85 -7.92 -3.40
CA THR A 195 -2.22 -8.98 -4.34
C THR A 195 -3.70 -8.89 -4.74
N ALA A 196 -4.59 -8.64 -3.78
CA ALA A 196 -6.02 -8.48 -4.04
C ALA A 196 -6.33 -7.22 -4.87
N MET A 197 -5.64 -6.11 -4.60
CA MET A 197 -5.76 -4.88 -5.39
C MET A 197 -5.27 -5.11 -6.82
N THR A 198 -4.10 -5.72 -6.98
CA THR A 198 -3.52 -6.05 -8.30
C THR A 198 -4.47 -6.92 -9.12
N ARG A 199 -5.05 -7.96 -8.50
CA ARG A 199 -6.04 -8.82 -9.15
C ARG A 199 -7.29 -8.05 -9.61
N LYS A 200 -7.79 -7.12 -8.78
CA LYS A 200 -8.95 -6.28 -9.17
C LYS A 200 -8.62 -5.33 -10.32
N VAL A 201 -7.43 -4.73 -10.32
CA VAL A 201 -6.97 -3.88 -11.43
C VAL A 201 -6.93 -4.68 -12.73
N GLU A 202 -6.36 -5.89 -12.68
CA GLU A 202 -6.28 -6.75 -13.85
C GLU A 202 -7.67 -7.15 -14.37
N GLN A 203 -8.57 -7.57 -13.48
CA GLN A 203 -9.96 -7.86 -13.86
C GLN A 203 -10.68 -6.66 -14.49
N ASN A 204 -10.43 -5.45 -13.99
CA ASN A 204 -11.02 -4.24 -14.57
C ASN A 204 -10.43 -3.91 -15.94
N ARG A 205 -9.12 -4.15 -16.14
CA ARG A 205 -8.48 -3.99 -17.46
C ARG A 205 -9.10 -4.94 -18.49
N GLN A 206 -9.27 -6.21 -18.12
CA GLN A 206 -9.89 -7.22 -18.99
C GLN A 206 -11.30 -6.81 -19.45
N LYS A 207 -12.07 -6.13 -18.61
CA LYS A 207 -13.40 -5.60 -18.96
C LYS A 207 -13.36 -4.40 -19.92
N LEU A 208 -12.33 -3.56 -19.82
CA LEU A 208 -12.18 -2.37 -20.66
C LEU A 208 -11.64 -2.68 -22.06
N ILE A 209 -10.83 -3.74 -22.21
CA ILE A 209 -10.26 -4.16 -23.50
C ILE A 209 -11.31 -4.24 -24.62
N PRO A 210 -12.39 -5.05 -24.51
CA PRO A 210 -13.36 -5.19 -25.60
C PRO A 210 -14.12 -3.88 -25.90
N ILE A 211 -14.27 -3.01 -24.89
CA ILE A 211 -14.91 -1.70 -25.02
C ILE A 211 -14.03 -0.76 -25.86
N ILE A 212 -12.74 -0.66 -25.50
CA ILE A 212 -11.76 0.17 -26.21
C ILE A 212 -11.53 -0.36 -27.63
N GLU A 213 -11.39 -1.67 -27.81
CA GLU A 213 -11.27 -2.29 -29.14
C GLU A 213 -12.44 -1.93 -30.05
N THR A 214 -13.67 -1.88 -29.50
CA THR A 214 -14.84 -1.48 -30.27
C THR A 214 -14.77 0.01 -30.69
N ILE A 215 -14.29 0.89 -29.81
CA ILE A 215 -14.04 2.30 -30.15
C ILE A 215 -12.99 2.42 -31.25
N LEU A 216 -11.87 1.71 -31.12
CA LEU A 216 -10.80 1.70 -32.12
C LEU A 216 -11.30 1.15 -33.45
N PHE A 217 -12.08 0.07 -33.44
CA PHE A 217 -12.68 -0.49 -34.65
C PHE A 217 -13.55 0.55 -35.36
N CYS A 218 -14.43 1.23 -34.62
CA CYS A 218 -15.26 2.30 -35.18
C CYS A 218 -14.39 3.41 -35.81
N GLY A 219 -13.34 3.86 -35.12
CA GLY A 219 -12.42 4.86 -35.64
C GLY A 219 -11.68 4.42 -36.90
N LEU A 220 -11.16 3.18 -36.93
CA LEU A 220 -10.42 2.62 -38.07
C LEU A 220 -11.29 2.40 -39.30
N GLN A 221 -12.58 2.11 -39.11
CA GLN A 221 -13.54 1.85 -40.19
C GLN A 221 -14.36 3.10 -40.57
N ASN A 222 -14.10 4.27 -39.98
CA ASN A 222 -14.90 5.49 -40.16
C ASN A 222 -16.39 5.29 -39.83
N ILE A 223 -16.70 4.44 -38.84
CA ILE A 223 -18.06 4.18 -38.37
C ILE A 223 -18.34 5.13 -37.20
N SER A 224 -19.40 5.92 -37.31
CA SER A 224 -19.84 6.76 -36.18
C SER A 224 -20.20 5.89 -34.99
N LEU A 225 -19.72 6.21 -33.78
CA LEU A 225 -20.08 5.43 -32.58
C LEU A 225 -21.57 5.56 -32.25
N ARG A 226 -22.14 6.74 -32.51
CA ARG A 226 -23.53 7.11 -32.24
C ARG A 226 -24.32 7.13 -33.54
N GLY A 227 -25.55 6.63 -33.48
CA GLY A 227 -26.53 6.75 -34.56
C GLY A 227 -27.51 7.89 -34.28
N HIS A 228 -28.63 7.92 -35.01
CA HIS A 228 -29.70 8.90 -34.82
C HIS A 228 -30.33 8.83 -33.41
N ARG A 229 -30.34 7.65 -32.79
CA ARG A 229 -30.76 7.40 -31.41
C ARG A 229 -29.70 6.56 -30.70
N ASP A 230 -29.46 6.84 -29.42
CA ASP A 230 -28.47 6.13 -28.60
C ASP A 230 -28.96 5.87 -27.16
N ASP A 231 -30.27 5.83 -26.98
CA ASP A 231 -30.90 5.68 -25.67
C ASP A 231 -31.24 4.21 -25.37
N GLY A 232 -31.09 3.32 -26.37
CA GLY A 232 -31.29 1.89 -26.21
C GLY A 232 -30.33 1.24 -25.23
N SER A 233 -30.83 0.22 -24.51
CA SER A 233 -30.06 -0.61 -23.56
C SER A 233 -29.48 -1.83 -24.27
N ILE A 234 -28.25 -2.23 -23.92
CA ILE A 234 -27.63 -3.44 -24.49
C ILE A 234 -28.52 -4.69 -24.26
N ASN A 235 -29.22 -4.76 -23.13
CA ASN A 235 -30.06 -5.90 -22.75
C ASN A 235 -31.56 -5.76 -23.10
N SER A 236 -31.96 -4.78 -23.92
CA SER A 236 -33.39 -4.64 -24.27
C SER A 236 -33.85 -5.81 -25.15
N VAL A 237 -34.84 -6.55 -24.67
CA VAL A 237 -35.45 -7.70 -25.37
C VAL A 237 -36.49 -7.25 -26.40
N ASP A 238 -37.02 -6.03 -26.26
CA ASP A 238 -37.99 -5.46 -27.20
C ASP A 238 -37.32 -5.08 -28.53
N ASP A 239 -37.78 -5.71 -29.62
CA ASP A 239 -37.29 -5.50 -30.99
C ASP A 239 -37.46 -4.04 -31.46
N ASP A 240 -38.51 -3.35 -31.00
CA ASP A 240 -38.76 -1.94 -31.33
C ASP A 240 -37.70 -0.96 -30.74
N ILE A 241 -36.93 -1.40 -29.74
CA ILE A 241 -35.84 -0.61 -29.11
C ILE A 241 -34.46 -0.97 -29.68
N LYS A 242 -34.31 -2.12 -30.37
CA LYS A 242 -33.03 -2.50 -31.02
C LYS A 242 -32.57 -1.48 -32.05
N ASN A 243 -33.52 -0.87 -32.77
CA ASN A 243 -33.26 0.20 -33.74
C ASN A 243 -32.88 1.55 -33.11
N GLN A 244 -32.73 1.62 -31.78
CA GLN A 244 -32.39 2.83 -31.02
C GLN A 244 -31.04 2.73 -30.30
N LYS A 245 -30.27 1.66 -30.55
CA LYS A 245 -28.91 1.47 -30.04
C LYS A 245 -27.93 2.05 -31.06
N GLY A 246 -27.05 2.96 -30.66
CA GLY A 246 -25.98 3.43 -31.55
C GLY A 246 -25.02 2.29 -31.95
N ASN A 247 -24.24 2.48 -33.02
CA ASN A 247 -23.33 1.46 -33.57
C ASN A 247 -22.40 0.86 -32.51
N PHE A 248 -21.87 1.68 -31.60
CA PHE A 248 -21.02 1.23 -30.51
C PHE A 248 -21.70 0.17 -29.62
N LYS A 249 -22.94 0.42 -29.18
CA LYS A 249 -23.70 -0.53 -28.35
C LYS A 249 -24.09 -1.78 -29.12
N ALA A 250 -24.46 -1.63 -30.39
CA ALA A 250 -24.79 -2.76 -31.27
C ALA A 250 -23.58 -3.69 -31.49
N LEU A 251 -22.38 -3.11 -31.66
CA LEU A 251 -21.14 -3.88 -31.78
C LEU A 251 -20.77 -4.61 -30.48
N LEU A 252 -20.98 -3.99 -29.32
CA LEU A 252 -20.77 -4.66 -28.03
C LEU A 252 -21.74 -5.83 -27.83
N GLU A 253 -23.01 -5.65 -28.20
CA GLU A 253 -24.00 -6.73 -28.20
C GLU A 253 -23.60 -7.86 -29.17
N PHE A 254 -23.12 -7.51 -30.37
CA PHE A 254 -22.57 -8.47 -31.32
C PHE A 254 -21.40 -9.27 -30.74
N ARG A 255 -20.45 -8.63 -30.05
CA ARG A 255 -19.33 -9.33 -29.38
C ARG A 255 -19.80 -10.31 -28.32
N ILE A 256 -20.79 -9.93 -27.51
CA ILE A 256 -21.38 -10.81 -26.50
C ILE A 256 -22.04 -12.02 -27.15
N ASN A 257 -22.80 -11.80 -28.23
CA ASN A 257 -23.44 -12.87 -28.99
C ASN A 257 -22.42 -13.78 -29.70
N ALA A 258 -21.27 -13.24 -30.09
CA ALA A 258 -20.15 -13.98 -30.66
C ALA A 258 -19.31 -14.75 -29.62
N GLY A 259 -19.59 -14.60 -28.31
CA GLY A 259 -18.97 -15.40 -27.25
C GLY A 259 -18.06 -14.65 -26.27
N ASP A 260 -18.05 -13.31 -26.27
CA ASP A 260 -17.28 -12.52 -25.30
C ASP A 260 -17.86 -12.64 -23.87
N GLN A 261 -17.42 -13.66 -23.15
CA GLN A 261 -17.92 -13.99 -21.81
C GLN A 261 -17.52 -12.94 -20.77
N ILE A 262 -16.36 -12.31 -20.91
CA ILE A 262 -15.88 -11.26 -20.00
C ILE A 262 -16.81 -10.06 -20.07
N LEU A 263 -17.11 -9.59 -21.29
CA LEU A 263 -18.02 -8.46 -21.51
C LEU A 263 -19.45 -8.80 -21.07
N LYS A 264 -19.90 -10.04 -21.31
CA LYS A 264 -21.21 -10.55 -20.88
C LYS A 264 -21.36 -10.52 -19.36
N GLU A 265 -20.38 -11.03 -18.63
CA GLU A 265 -20.38 -11.04 -17.15
C GLU A 265 -20.26 -9.63 -16.58
N HIS A 266 -19.48 -8.77 -17.23
CA HIS A 266 -19.38 -7.36 -16.88
C HIS A 266 -20.74 -6.67 -16.94
N PHE A 267 -21.48 -6.76 -18.05
CA PHE A 267 -22.80 -6.10 -18.13
C PHE A 267 -23.90 -6.74 -17.28
N LYS A 268 -23.75 -8.01 -16.89
CA LYS A 268 -24.64 -8.65 -15.90
C LYS A 268 -24.38 -8.16 -14.47
N SER A 269 -23.12 -7.93 -14.12
CA SER A 269 -22.70 -7.58 -12.74
C SER A 269 -22.53 -6.08 -12.52
N ALA A 270 -22.38 -5.28 -13.59
CA ALA A 270 -22.12 -3.86 -13.51
C ALA A 270 -23.34 -3.09 -13.00
N THR A 271 -23.10 -2.20 -12.03
CA THR A 271 -24.05 -1.15 -11.68
C THR A 271 -24.11 -0.10 -12.79
N LYS A 272 -25.17 0.73 -12.82
CA LYS A 272 -25.40 1.73 -13.90
C LYS A 272 -24.17 2.59 -14.23
N ASN A 273 -23.38 2.97 -13.22
CA ASN A 273 -22.21 3.84 -13.39
C ASN A 273 -20.91 3.12 -13.77
N THR A 274 -20.88 1.78 -13.73
CA THR A 274 -19.65 0.99 -13.97
C THR A 274 -19.69 0.24 -15.29
N THR A 275 -20.63 0.56 -16.17
CA THR A 275 -20.76 -0.08 -17.49
C THR A 275 -19.71 0.39 -18.48
N TYR A 276 -19.20 1.61 -18.33
CA TYR A 276 -18.25 2.28 -19.23
C TYR A 276 -18.75 2.51 -20.67
N ILE A 277 -20.07 2.44 -20.89
CA ILE A 277 -20.68 2.64 -22.21
C ILE A 277 -21.39 4.00 -22.37
N SER A 278 -21.31 4.86 -21.37
CA SER A 278 -21.97 6.17 -21.41
C SER A 278 -21.33 7.09 -22.45
N LYS A 279 -22.07 8.08 -22.95
CA LYS A 279 -21.55 9.07 -23.92
C LYS A 279 -20.31 9.79 -23.38
N THR A 280 -20.31 10.15 -22.10
CA THR A 280 -19.16 10.77 -21.41
C THR A 280 -17.97 9.82 -21.41
N THR A 281 -18.15 8.57 -20.96
CA THR A 281 -17.05 7.61 -20.91
C THR A 281 -16.50 7.28 -22.29
N GLN A 282 -17.34 7.20 -23.32
CA GLN A 282 -16.90 7.02 -24.70
C GLN A 282 -15.96 8.16 -25.13
N ASN A 283 -16.34 9.41 -24.86
CA ASN A 283 -15.49 10.57 -25.18
C ASN A 283 -14.16 10.51 -24.40
N ASP A 284 -14.21 10.23 -23.10
CA ASP A 284 -12.99 10.12 -22.27
C ASP A 284 -12.03 9.04 -22.82
N LEU A 285 -12.58 7.89 -23.25
CA LEU A 285 -11.80 6.81 -23.86
C LEU A 285 -11.24 7.20 -25.23
N ILE A 286 -12.01 7.93 -26.05
CA ILE A 286 -11.55 8.47 -27.34
C ILE A 286 -10.37 9.42 -27.10
N ASP A 287 -10.49 10.35 -26.15
CA ASP A 287 -9.42 11.29 -25.81
C ASP A 287 -8.17 10.58 -25.32
N CYS A 288 -8.33 9.53 -24.49
CA CYS A 288 -7.21 8.70 -24.07
C CYS A 288 -6.53 7.99 -25.24
N CYS A 289 -7.30 7.43 -26.18
CA CYS A 289 -6.75 6.82 -27.39
C CYS A 289 -6.01 7.86 -28.24
N GLY A 290 -6.60 9.04 -28.43
CA GLY A 290 -6.01 10.17 -29.15
C GLY A 290 -4.67 10.58 -28.54
N ASN A 291 -4.60 10.77 -27.22
CA ASN A 291 -3.36 11.10 -26.51
C ASN A 291 -2.27 10.05 -26.72
N VAL A 292 -2.58 8.76 -26.56
CA VAL A 292 -1.60 7.68 -26.76
C VAL A 292 -1.09 7.64 -28.20
N ILE A 293 -1.96 7.89 -29.18
CA ILE A 293 -1.57 7.94 -30.60
C ILE A 293 -0.66 9.15 -30.85
N SER A 294 -1.05 10.33 -30.38
CA SER A 294 -0.28 11.57 -30.50
C SER A 294 1.09 11.46 -29.85
N ASP A 295 1.18 10.91 -28.63
CA ASP A 295 2.45 10.69 -27.93
C ASP A 295 3.40 9.81 -28.75
N LYS A 296 2.88 8.74 -29.36
CA LYS A 296 3.68 7.85 -30.24
C LYS A 296 4.16 8.56 -31.50
N ILE A 297 3.31 9.37 -32.13
CA ILE A 297 3.68 10.16 -33.30
C ILE A 297 4.78 11.16 -32.91
N ILE A 298 4.60 11.89 -31.81
CA ILE A 298 5.57 12.88 -31.30
C ILE A 298 6.92 12.22 -30.98
N GLN A 299 6.93 11.03 -30.37
CA GLN A 299 8.17 10.28 -30.14
C GLN A 299 8.92 9.98 -31.45
N LYS A 300 8.20 9.55 -32.49
CA LYS A 300 8.80 9.30 -33.81
C LYS A 300 9.33 10.57 -34.47
N VAL A 301 8.58 11.68 -34.37
CA VAL A 301 9.01 12.99 -34.84
C VAL A 301 10.33 13.42 -34.16
N HIS A 302 10.42 13.25 -32.84
CA HIS A 302 11.66 13.56 -32.09
C HIS A 302 12.85 12.71 -32.54
N ILE A 303 12.65 11.42 -32.82
CA ILE A 303 13.70 10.53 -33.34
C ILE A 303 14.17 10.98 -34.73
N SER A 304 13.26 11.43 -35.59
CA SER A 304 13.56 11.89 -36.95
C SER A 304 14.46 13.14 -36.98
N LYS A 305 14.46 13.95 -35.91
CA LYS A 305 15.14 15.24 -35.74
C LYS A 305 14.67 16.35 -36.69
N LEU A 306 14.35 16.02 -37.94
CA LEU A 306 13.85 16.92 -38.96
C LEU A 306 12.39 16.58 -39.27
N TYR A 307 11.53 17.59 -39.20
CA TYR A 307 10.13 17.48 -39.54
C TYR A 307 9.64 18.79 -40.15
N SER A 308 8.56 18.71 -40.92
CA SER A 308 7.81 19.87 -41.41
C SER A 308 6.38 19.81 -40.89
N ILE A 309 5.81 20.97 -40.62
CA ILE A 309 4.40 21.12 -40.29
C ILE A 309 3.68 21.50 -41.57
N LEU A 310 2.68 20.71 -41.95
CA LEU A 310 1.75 21.00 -43.01
C LEU A 310 0.49 21.56 -42.36
N ALA A 311 0.02 22.67 -42.88
CA ALA A 311 -1.03 23.43 -42.24
C ALA A 311 -1.93 24.03 -43.32
N ASP A 312 -3.21 23.73 -43.27
CA ASP A 312 -4.17 24.12 -44.30
C ASP A 312 -5.47 24.62 -43.69
N GLU A 313 -6.03 25.66 -44.29
CA GLU A 313 -7.27 26.29 -43.86
C GLU A 313 -8.46 25.62 -44.54
N THR A 314 -9.44 25.22 -43.74
CA THR A 314 -10.64 24.52 -44.21
C THR A 314 -11.86 25.12 -43.55
N THR A 315 -12.95 25.27 -44.30
CA THR A 315 -14.24 25.70 -43.72
C THR A 315 -15.04 24.47 -43.31
N ASP A 316 -15.41 24.38 -42.03
CA ASP A 316 -16.25 23.29 -41.52
C ASP A 316 -17.71 23.44 -42.00
N VAL A 317 -18.50 22.36 -41.87
CA VAL A 317 -19.94 22.26 -42.19
C VAL A 317 -20.77 23.33 -41.46
N SER A 318 -20.24 23.86 -40.36
CA SER A 318 -20.83 24.96 -39.57
C SER A 318 -20.43 26.37 -40.01
N ILE A 319 -19.75 26.54 -41.16
CA ILE A 319 -19.22 27.80 -41.71
C ILE A 319 -18.12 28.43 -40.81
N SER A 320 -17.59 27.65 -39.86
CA SER A 320 -16.46 28.09 -39.04
C SER A 320 -15.15 27.73 -39.72
N GLU A 321 -14.23 28.68 -39.83
CA GLU A 321 -12.86 28.42 -40.31
C GLU A 321 -12.09 27.58 -39.29
N GLN A 322 -11.49 26.50 -39.77
CA GLN A 322 -10.67 25.59 -39.00
C GLN A 322 -9.34 25.36 -39.71
N PHE A 323 -8.27 25.34 -38.93
CA PHE A 323 -6.93 25.09 -39.43
C PHE A 323 -6.53 23.66 -39.11
N SER A 324 -6.25 22.87 -40.14
CA SER A 324 -5.79 21.49 -40.02
C SER A 324 -4.29 21.45 -39.81
N PHE A 325 -3.81 20.61 -38.90
CA PHE A 325 -2.38 20.39 -38.66
C PHE A 325 -1.98 18.96 -38.99
N CYS A 326 -0.98 18.81 -39.84
CA CYS A 326 -0.33 17.55 -40.14
C CYS A 326 1.18 17.69 -39.88
N VAL A 327 1.81 16.64 -39.37
CA VAL A 327 3.27 16.55 -39.26
C VAL A 327 3.81 15.60 -40.31
N ARG A 328 4.88 16.02 -40.99
CA ARG A 328 5.60 15.22 -41.96
C ARG A 328 7.03 15.02 -41.49
N TYR A 329 7.46 13.76 -41.42
CA TYR A 329 8.81 13.40 -40.94
C TYR A 329 9.31 12.13 -41.63
N PHE A 330 10.62 11.87 -41.56
CA PHE A 330 11.21 10.62 -42.07
C PHE A 330 11.21 9.56 -40.95
N ASP A 331 10.49 8.46 -41.15
CA ASP A 331 10.46 7.32 -40.23
C ASP A 331 11.61 6.38 -40.55
N SER A 332 12.60 6.31 -39.65
CA SER A 332 13.78 5.45 -39.81
C SER A 332 13.42 3.96 -39.81
N ASP A 333 12.39 3.55 -39.09
CA ASP A 333 12.02 2.14 -38.94
C ASP A 333 11.42 1.61 -40.25
N THR A 334 10.59 2.42 -40.90
CA THR A 334 9.97 2.05 -42.18
C THR A 334 10.67 2.62 -43.41
N CYS A 335 11.79 3.33 -43.21
CA CYS A 335 12.58 3.99 -44.25
C CYS A 335 11.73 4.81 -45.23
N SER A 336 10.73 5.55 -44.72
CA SER A 336 9.78 6.27 -45.55
C SER A 336 9.31 7.56 -44.91
N ILE A 337 8.90 8.52 -45.75
CA ILE A 337 8.26 9.76 -45.29
C ILE A 337 6.87 9.41 -44.80
N ARG A 338 6.55 9.81 -43.57
CA ARG A 338 5.23 9.67 -42.95
C ARG A 338 4.58 11.04 -42.81
N GLU A 339 3.27 11.07 -43.04
CA GLU A 339 2.41 12.22 -42.79
C GLU A 339 1.32 11.79 -41.81
N HIS A 340 1.18 12.52 -40.72
CA HIS A 340 0.19 12.24 -39.68
C HIS A 340 -0.60 13.49 -39.33
N PHE A 341 -1.92 13.38 -39.39
CA PHE A 341 -2.83 14.38 -38.88
C PHE A 341 -2.73 14.47 -37.35
N LEU A 342 -2.65 15.68 -36.81
CA LEU A 342 -2.56 15.96 -35.38
C LEU A 342 -3.86 16.53 -34.81
N GLY A 343 -4.61 17.30 -35.60
CA GLY A 343 -5.85 17.91 -35.13
C GLY A 343 -6.27 19.12 -35.95
N PHE A 344 -7.45 19.64 -35.60
CA PHE A 344 -7.94 20.94 -36.04
C PHE A 344 -7.80 21.94 -34.90
N THR A 345 -7.50 23.20 -35.23
CA THR A 345 -7.75 24.34 -34.32
C THR A 345 -8.76 25.27 -34.95
N LYS A 346 -9.60 25.89 -34.12
CA LYS A 346 -10.51 26.93 -34.58
C LYS A 346 -9.72 28.20 -34.88
N VAL A 347 -10.04 28.88 -35.98
CA VAL A 347 -9.53 30.23 -36.26
C VAL A 347 -10.51 31.22 -35.62
N GLU A 348 -10.05 32.01 -34.65
CA GLU A 348 -10.90 32.97 -33.93
C GLU A 348 -10.99 34.33 -34.65
N HIS A 349 -9.98 34.69 -35.42
CA HIS A 349 -9.91 35.92 -36.19
C HIS A 349 -9.18 35.69 -37.51
N VAL A 350 -9.83 36.02 -38.61
CA VAL A 350 -9.21 36.22 -39.93
C VAL A 350 -9.01 37.71 -40.14
N THR A 351 -7.76 38.13 -40.37
CA THR A 351 -7.47 39.48 -40.87
C THR A 351 -7.69 39.47 -42.38
N GLY A 352 -8.94 39.72 -42.78
CA GLY A 352 -9.35 40.02 -44.15
C GLY A 352 -9.61 41.50 -44.35
#